data_AF-A0A314Z2A1-F1
#
_entry.id   AF-A0A314Z2A1-F1
#
_cell.length_a   1.000
_cell.length_b   1.000
_cell.length_c   1.000
_cell.angle_alpha   90.00
_cell.angle_beta   90.00
_cell.angle_gamma   90.00
#
_symmetry.space_group_name_H-M   'P 1'
#
loop_
_entity.id
_entity.type
_entity.pdbx_description
1 polymer ?
#
loop_
_entity_poly.entity_id
_entity_poly.type
_entity_poly.pdbx_seq_one_letter_code
_entity_poly.pdbx_strand_id
1 'polypeptide(L)'
;MYISMGTLTVAKIPVVDFSNEDWLKPGTSSWLSISKSICHALEELGCFVAILPGKVSPELHNTFFGTLGELFDFPTEIKVQSSFEKPYPSGYITSNAANEGLAIGYATNPEDTRRFTHHFWPKGHDSFRYKLVLN
;
A
#
# COMPACT_ATOMS: atom_id res chain seq x y z
N MET A 1 40.28 24.96 1.94
CA MET A 1 39.36 23.98 2.53
C MET A 1 38.83 23.14 1.37
N TYR A 2 39.35 21.94 1.18
CA TYR A 2 38.89 21.05 0.10
C TYR A 2 37.56 20.44 0.52
N ILE A 3 36.50 20.70 -0.24
CA ILE A 3 35.26 19.96 -0.12
C ILE A 3 35.56 18.56 -0.67
N SER A 4 35.64 17.58 0.21
CA SER A 4 35.59 16.17 -0.18
C SER A 4 34.26 15.95 -0.89
N MET A 5 34.32 15.79 -2.21
CA MET A 5 33.19 15.30 -2.99
C MET A 5 33.07 13.81 -2.68
N GLY A 6 32.37 13.51 -1.59
CA GLY A 6 32.04 12.15 -1.21
C GLY A 6 31.38 11.48 -2.41
N THR A 7 31.99 10.41 -2.90
CA THR A 7 31.35 9.51 -3.86
C THR A 7 30.02 9.08 -3.26
N LEU A 8 28.90 9.52 -3.83
CA LEU A 8 27.57 8.99 -3.51
C LEU A 8 27.55 7.52 -3.92
N THR A 9 27.99 6.64 -3.03
CA THR A 9 27.62 5.23 -3.12
C THR A 9 26.11 5.18 -3.02
N VAL A 10 25.43 4.76 -4.09
CA VAL A 10 23.99 4.51 -4.04
C VAL A 10 23.75 3.47 -2.97
N ALA A 11 23.23 3.90 -1.82
CA ALA A 11 22.92 3.00 -0.73
C ALA A 11 21.89 1.98 -1.23
N LYS A 12 22.21 0.69 -1.15
CA LYS A 12 21.29 -0.37 -1.52
C LYS A 12 20.17 -0.41 -0.49
N ILE A 13 18.91 -0.38 -0.94
CA ILE A 13 17.77 -0.49 -0.04
C ILE A 13 17.84 -1.84 0.70
N PRO A 14 17.79 -1.84 2.05
CA PRO A 14 17.80 -3.06 2.84
C PRO A 14 16.63 -3.97 2.48
N VAL A 15 16.88 -5.28 2.45
CA VAL A 15 15.86 -6.29 2.20
C VAL A 15 15.68 -7.10 3.47
N VAL A 16 14.43 -7.24 3.91
CA VAL A 16 14.03 -7.98 5.10
C VAL A 16 13.11 -9.11 4.67
N ASP A 17 13.56 -10.36 4.87
CA ASP A 17 12.90 -11.55 4.33
C ASP A 17 12.07 -12.32 5.37
N PHE A 18 10.76 -12.09 5.43
CA PHE A 18 9.86 -12.75 6.36
C PHE A 18 9.47 -14.19 5.97
N SER A 19 10.29 -14.89 5.18
CA SER A 19 10.09 -16.31 4.85
C SER A 19 10.09 -17.24 6.06
N ASN A 20 10.75 -16.85 7.16
CA ASN A 20 10.79 -17.65 8.37
C ASN A 20 9.71 -17.18 9.36
N GLU A 21 8.75 -18.07 9.65
CA GLU A 21 7.61 -17.76 10.52
C GLU A 21 8.00 -17.38 11.95
N ASP A 22 9.15 -17.83 12.45
CA ASP A 22 9.63 -17.47 13.79
C ASP A 22 9.97 -15.98 13.90
N TRP A 23 10.19 -15.31 12.76
CA TRP A 23 10.49 -13.88 12.72
C TRP A 23 9.30 -13.02 13.14
N LEU A 24 8.08 -13.57 13.08
CA LEU A 24 6.85 -12.88 13.47
C LEU A 24 6.41 -13.23 14.90
N LYS A 25 7.14 -14.11 15.62
CA LYS A 25 6.79 -14.56 16.98
C LYS A 25 7.47 -13.68 18.03
N PRO A 26 6.74 -12.80 18.74
CA PRO A 26 7.33 -11.93 19.75
C PRO A 26 8.07 -12.72 20.82
N GLY A 27 9.22 -12.19 21.27
CA GLY A 27 10.02 -12.80 22.34
C GLY A 27 11.02 -13.88 21.88
N THR A 28 11.05 -14.24 20.59
CA THR A 28 12.10 -15.11 20.04
C THR A 28 13.37 -14.32 19.70
N SER A 29 14.53 -15.01 19.65
CA SER A 29 15.78 -14.41 19.16
C SER A 29 15.67 -13.95 17.71
N SER A 30 14.96 -14.71 16.87
CA SER A 30 14.65 -14.37 15.48
C SER A 30 13.87 -13.06 15.36
N TRP A 31 12.79 -12.89 16.14
CA TRP A 31 12.01 -11.66 16.18
C TRP A 31 12.81 -10.46 16.67
N LEU A 32 13.68 -10.65 17.67
CA LEU A 32 14.56 -9.57 18.13
C LEU A 32 15.56 -9.16 17.04
N SER A 33 16.13 -10.13 16.33
CA SER A 33 17.11 -9.87 15.26
C SER A 33 16.48 -9.12 14.08
N ILE A 34 15.30 -9.54 13.64
CA ILE A 34 14.62 -8.86 12.53
C ILE A 34 14.15 -7.45 12.93
N SER A 35 13.66 -7.27 14.15
CA SER A 35 13.24 -5.96 14.66
C SER A 35 14.40 -4.98 14.68
N LYS A 36 15.59 -5.40 15.14
CA LYS A 36 16.81 -4.58 15.09
C LYS A 36 17.19 -4.20 13.65
N SER A 37 17.05 -5.14 12.72
CA SER A 37 17.37 -4.89 11.31
C SER A 37 16.41 -3.87 10.69
N ILE A 38 15.11 -3.95 11.01
CA ILE A 38 14.09 -3.00 10.58
C ILE A 38 14.35 -1.62 11.18
N CYS A 39 14.60 -1.53 12.49
CA CYS A 39 14.92 -0.26 13.15
C CYS A 39 16.12 0.40 12.50
N HIS A 40 17.21 -0.34 12.29
CA HIS A 40 18.41 0.19 11.65
C HIS A 40 18.15 0.69 10.21
N ALA A 41 17.38 -0.05 9.41
CA ALA A 41 17.03 0.38 8.06
C ALA A 41 16.19 1.68 8.05
N LEU A 42 15.27 1.82 9.00
CA LEU A 42 14.46 3.02 9.17
C LEU A 42 15.29 4.21 9.67
N GLU A 43 16.25 3.97 10.57
CA GLU A 43 17.16 5.00 11.10
C GLU A 43 18.11 5.53 10.01
N GLU A 44 18.72 4.64 9.21
CA GLU A 44 19.73 5.02 8.20
C GLU A 44 19.12 5.54 6.90
N LEU A 45 18.02 4.92 6.43
CA LEU A 45 17.48 5.16 5.09
C LEU A 45 15.99 5.49 5.07
N GLY A 46 15.28 5.34 6.19
CA GLY A 46 13.83 5.57 6.28
C GLY A 46 12.97 4.54 5.53
N CYS A 47 13.56 3.50 4.93
CA CYS A 47 12.83 2.49 4.16
C CYS A 47 13.57 1.15 4.09
N PHE A 48 12.81 0.09 3.76
CA PHE A 48 13.30 -1.24 3.44
C PHE A 48 12.31 -1.96 2.53
N VAL A 49 12.76 -3.02 1.87
CA VAL A 49 11.90 -3.94 1.11
C VAL A 49 11.56 -5.14 2.00
N ALA A 50 10.28 -5.41 2.19
CA ALA A 50 9.81 -6.62 2.87
C ALA A 50 9.49 -7.72 1.85
N ILE A 51 10.03 -8.93 2.05
CA ILE A 51 9.60 -10.13 1.33
C ILE A 51 8.63 -10.89 2.23
N LEU A 52 7.42 -11.16 1.73
CA LEU A 52 6.35 -11.83 2.46
C LEU A 52 5.84 -13.03 1.65
N PRO A 53 6.57 -14.17 1.64
CA PRO A 53 6.20 -15.30 0.80
C PRO A 53 4.87 -15.91 1.23
N GLY A 54 4.06 -16.31 0.26
CA GLY A 54 2.77 -16.97 0.49
C GLY A 54 1.68 -16.06 1.11
N LYS A 55 1.97 -14.80 1.42
CA LYS A 55 0.97 -13.85 1.94
C LYS A 55 0.07 -13.26 0.88
N VAL A 56 0.55 -13.14 -0.36
CA VAL A 56 -0.24 -12.69 -1.51
C VAL A 56 -0.13 -13.75 -2.60
N SER A 57 -1.26 -14.33 -2.99
CA SER A 57 -1.28 -15.29 -4.10
C SER A 57 -1.11 -14.55 -5.44
N PRO A 58 -0.49 -15.17 -6.47
CA PRO A 58 -0.41 -14.57 -7.81
C PRO A 58 -1.79 -14.24 -8.40
N GLU A 59 -2.81 -15.04 -8.09
CA GLU A 59 -4.19 -14.79 -8.52
C GLU A 59 -4.78 -13.55 -7.85
N LEU A 60 -4.57 -13.38 -6.54
CA LEU A 60 -4.98 -12.18 -5.81
C LEU A 60 -4.29 -10.94 -6.38
N HIS A 61 -2.97 -11.01 -6.61
CA HIS A 61 -2.19 -9.95 -7.23
C HIS A 61 -2.75 -9.54 -8.59
N ASN A 62 -2.87 -10.49 -9.53
CA ASN A 62 -3.32 -10.19 -10.88
C ASN A 62 -4.75 -9.66 -10.93
N THR A 63 -5.64 -10.24 -10.12
CA THR A 63 -7.03 -9.74 -10.05
C THR A 63 -7.08 -8.34 -9.47
N PHE A 64 -6.31 -8.07 -8.40
CA PHE A 64 -6.29 -6.74 -7.77
C PHE A 64 -5.86 -5.67 -8.76
N PHE A 65 -4.76 -5.88 -9.49
CA PHE A 65 -4.31 -4.94 -10.52
C PHE A 65 -5.29 -4.81 -11.69
N GLY A 66 -5.98 -5.90 -12.07
CA GLY A 66 -7.06 -5.84 -13.05
C GLY A 66 -8.21 -4.94 -12.59
N THR A 67 -8.72 -5.16 -11.38
CA THR A 67 -9.80 -4.34 -10.80
C THR A 67 -9.39 -2.89 -10.55
N LEU A 68 -8.09 -2.64 -10.31
CA LEU A 68 -7.56 -1.29 -10.18
C LEU A 68 -7.57 -0.56 -11.54
N GLY A 69 -7.27 -1.26 -12.63
CA GLY A 69 -7.43 -0.72 -13.99
C GLY A 69 -8.88 -0.30 -14.26
N GLU A 70 -9.84 -1.19 -13.99
CA GLU A 70 -11.28 -0.88 -14.13
C GLU A 70 -11.71 0.34 -13.30
N LEU A 71 -11.14 0.52 -12.10
CA LEU A 71 -11.43 1.67 -11.23
C LEU A 71 -10.95 2.99 -11.86
N PHE A 72 -9.75 3.01 -12.45
CA PHE A 72 -9.20 4.22 -13.08
C PHE A 72 -9.82 4.53 -14.45
N ASP A 73 -10.37 3.52 -15.13
CA ASP A 73 -11.10 3.66 -16.39
C ASP A 73 -12.47 4.37 -16.25
N PHE A 74 -12.98 4.55 -15.02
CA PHE A 74 -14.18 5.37 -14.81
C PHE A 74 -13.95 6.82 -15.27
N PRO A 75 -14.99 7.48 -15.84
CA PRO A 75 -14.93 8.89 -16.19
C PRO A 75 -14.51 9.77 -15.00
N THR A 76 -13.71 10.80 -15.28
CA THR A 76 -13.24 11.75 -14.26
C THR A 76 -14.39 12.39 -13.49
N GLU A 77 -15.51 12.64 -14.14
CA GLU A 77 -16.72 13.19 -13.52
C GLU A 77 -17.25 12.29 -12.41
N ILE A 78 -17.22 10.97 -12.61
CA ILE A 78 -17.62 9.99 -11.59
C ILE A 78 -16.55 9.92 -10.49
N LYS A 79 -15.27 9.91 -10.85
CA LYS A 79 -14.17 9.88 -9.87
C LYS A 79 -14.22 11.07 -8.92
N VAL A 80 -14.40 12.30 -9.41
CA VAL A 80 -14.49 13.52 -8.59
C VAL A 80 -15.64 13.46 -7.57
N GLN A 81 -16.74 12.80 -7.91
CA GLN A 81 -17.88 12.63 -7.00
C GLN A 81 -17.64 11.60 -5.88
N SER A 82 -16.56 10.81 -5.96
CA SER A 82 -16.20 9.87 -4.89
C SER A 82 -15.64 10.57 -3.64
N SER A 83 -15.39 11.89 -3.74
CA SER A 83 -14.91 12.71 -2.64
C SER A 83 -16.04 12.98 -1.65
N PHE A 84 -15.82 12.62 -0.38
CA PHE A 84 -16.76 12.87 0.71
C PHE A 84 -16.08 13.61 1.84
N GLU A 85 -16.83 14.46 2.56
CA GLU A 85 -16.33 15.11 3.78
C GLU A 85 -16.08 14.08 4.89
N LYS A 86 -14.81 13.85 5.18
CA LYS A 86 -14.28 13.13 6.35
C LYS A 86 -12.93 13.75 6.71
N PRO A 87 -12.40 13.58 7.94
CA PRO A 87 -11.16 14.25 8.38
C PRO A 87 -9.89 13.88 7.59
N TYR A 88 -9.96 12.94 6.64
CA TYR A 88 -8.86 12.50 5.78
C TYR A 88 -9.28 12.52 4.30
N PRO A 89 -8.34 12.79 3.37
CA PRO A 89 -8.61 12.72 1.93
C PRO A 89 -9.18 11.36 1.55
N SER A 90 -10.42 11.36 1.06
CA SER A 90 -11.14 10.20 0.56
C SER A 90 -11.71 10.54 -0.80
N GLY A 91 -11.78 9.56 -1.69
CA GLY A 91 -12.19 9.76 -3.07
C GLY A 91 -11.04 10.16 -3.98
N TYR A 92 -11.34 10.99 -4.98
CA TYR A 92 -10.41 11.36 -6.03
C TYR A 92 -9.43 12.44 -5.58
N ILE A 93 -8.14 12.17 -5.82
CA ILE A 93 -7.01 13.01 -5.46
C ILE A 93 -6.23 13.29 -6.74
N THR A 94 -6.03 14.56 -7.05
CA THR A 94 -5.16 14.98 -8.14
C THR A 94 -4.35 16.18 -7.69
N SER A 95 -3.06 16.19 -8.01
CA SER A 95 -2.16 17.32 -7.77
C SER A 95 -1.87 18.10 -9.06
N ASN A 96 -2.02 17.48 -10.23
CA ASN A 96 -1.84 18.06 -11.55
C ASN A 96 -2.48 17.17 -12.62
N ALA A 97 -2.51 17.64 -13.87
CA ALA A 97 -3.13 16.93 -15.00
C ALA A 97 -2.44 15.60 -15.38
N ALA A 98 -1.26 15.31 -14.84
CA ALA A 98 -0.51 14.09 -15.15
C ALA A 98 -0.74 12.97 -14.13
N ASN A 99 -1.30 13.28 -12.95
CA ASN A 99 -1.43 12.35 -11.84
C ASN A 99 -2.86 12.32 -11.31
N GLU A 100 -3.39 11.12 -11.17
CA GLU A 100 -4.60 10.84 -10.44
C GLU A 100 -4.38 9.77 -9.37
N GLY A 101 -5.20 9.82 -8.33
CA GLY A 101 -5.23 8.88 -7.24
C GLY A 101 -6.64 8.75 -6.69
N LEU A 102 -6.91 7.61 -6.05
CA LEU A 102 -8.16 7.33 -5.38
C LEU A 102 -7.85 6.78 -3.99
N ALA A 103 -8.48 7.36 -2.96
CA ALA A 103 -8.24 6.99 -1.57
C ALA A 103 -9.52 6.57 -0.86
N ILE A 104 -9.40 5.58 0.02
CA ILE A 104 -10.48 5.18 0.93
C ILE A 104 -10.04 5.58 2.34
N GLY A 105 -10.64 6.65 2.88
CA GLY A 105 -10.47 6.98 4.29
C GLY A 105 -11.02 5.87 5.17
N TYR A 106 -10.27 5.47 6.19
CA TYR A 106 -10.60 4.34 7.06
C TYR A 106 -10.81 3.02 6.29
N ALA A 107 -9.90 2.66 5.39
CA ALA A 107 -9.99 1.44 4.58
C ALA A 107 -10.15 0.12 5.38
N THR A 108 -9.82 0.12 6.68
CA THR A 108 -10.07 -1.03 7.57
C THR A 108 -11.51 -1.13 8.05
N ASN A 109 -12.35 -0.11 7.83
CA ASN A 109 -13.77 -0.12 8.12
C ASN A 109 -14.55 -0.71 6.93
N PRO A 110 -15.30 -1.82 7.11
CA PRO A 110 -16.11 -2.42 6.06
C PRO A 110 -17.17 -1.47 5.47
N GLU A 111 -17.66 -0.51 6.26
CA GLU A 111 -18.65 0.47 5.77
C GLU A 111 -18.03 1.42 4.75
N ASP A 112 -16.82 1.89 5.02
CA ASP A 112 -16.12 2.84 4.15
C ASP A 112 -15.69 2.19 2.84
N THR A 113 -15.20 0.95 2.88
CA THR A 113 -14.90 0.17 1.67
C THR A 113 -16.17 -0.15 0.87
N ARG A 114 -17.29 -0.46 1.54
CA ARG A 114 -18.58 -0.71 0.89
C ARG A 114 -19.12 0.54 0.21
N ARG A 115 -19.12 1.68 0.90
CA ARG A 115 -19.57 2.96 0.36
C ARG A 115 -18.75 3.38 -0.86
N PHE A 116 -17.42 3.28 -0.76
CA PHE A 116 -16.54 3.54 -1.89
C PHE A 116 -16.83 2.61 -3.08
N THR A 117 -16.96 1.29 -2.84
CA THR A 117 -17.31 0.33 -3.90
C THR A 117 -18.66 0.65 -4.55
N HIS A 118 -19.67 1.00 -3.75
CA HIS A 118 -21.02 1.29 -4.25
C HIS A 118 -21.07 2.55 -5.13
N HIS A 119 -20.18 3.52 -4.90
CA HIS A 119 -20.05 4.72 -5.73
C HIS A 119 -19.71 4.37 -7.18
N PHE A 120 -18.73 3.51 -7.40
CA PHE A 120 -18.28 3.10 -8.73
C PHE A 120 -19.15 1.98 -9.32
N TRP A 121 -19.57 1.03 -8.47
CA TRP A 121 -20.39 -0.10 -8.88
C TRP A 121 -21.66 -0.19 -8.01
N PRO A 122 -22.74 0.53 -8.36
CA PRO A 122 -23.99 0.52 -7.59
C PRO A 122 -24.63 -0.88 -7.50
N LYS A 123 -24.39 -1.73 -8.51
CA LYS A 123 -24.85 -3.14 -8.56
C LYS A 123 -23.93 -4.12 -7.82
N GLY A 124 -22.85 -3.63 -7.21
CA GLY A 124 -21.85 -4.44 -6.51
C GLY A 124 -20.65 -4.80 -7.38
N HIS A 125 -19.52 -5.05 -6.71
CA HIS A 125 -18.27 -5.53 -7.32
C HIS A 125 -17.48 -6.32 -6.29
N ASP A 126 -17.92 -7.56 -6.03
CA ASP A 126 -17.41 -8.38 -4.94
C ASP A 126 -15.91 -8.65 -5.05
N SER A 127 -15.41 -8.85 -6.28
CA SER A 127 -13.97 -9.01 -6.54
C SER A 127 -13.15 -7.83 -6.01
N PHE A 128 -13.64 -6.59 -6.15
CA PHE A 128 -12.94 -5.40 -5.63
C PHE A 128 -13.11 -5.29 -4.11
N ARG A 129 -14.34 -5.46 -3.61
CA ARG A 129 -14.64 -5.32 -2.17
C ARG A 129 -13.87 -6.30 -1.29
N TYR A 130 -13.85 -7.59 -1.64
CA TYR A 130 -13.21 -8.62 -0.83
C TYR A 130 -11.68 -8.59 -0.93
N LYS A 131 -11.12 -7.96 -1.97
CA LYS A 131 -9.67 -7.91 -2.21
C LYS A 131 -9.00 -6.61 -1.72
N LEU A 132 -9.79 -5.59 -1.35
CA LEU A 132 -9.30 -4.36 -0.67
C LEU A 132 -8.91 -4.59 0.78
N VAL A 133 -9.57 -5.54 1.44
CA VAL A 133 -9.27 -5.89 2.82
C VAL A 133 -8.25 -7.03 2.76
N LEU A 134 -6.97 -6.68 2.94
CA LEU A 134 -5.92 -7.66 3.19
C LEU A 134 -6.18 -8.27 4.58
N ASN A 135 -6.99 -9.33 4.64
CA ASN A 135 -7.10 -10.22 5.79
C ASN A 135 -6.31 -11.50 5.52
#